data_AF-F8LC50-F1
#
_entry.id   AF-F8LC50-F1
#
_cell.length_a   1.000
_cell.length_b   1.000
_cell.length_c   1.000
_cell.angle_alpha   90.00
_cell.angle_beta   90.00
_cell.angle_gamma   90.00
#
_symmetry.space_group_name_H-M   'P 1'
#
loop_
_entity.id
_entity.type
_entity.pdbx_description
1 polymer ?
#
loop_
_entity_poly.entity_id
_entity_poly.type
_entity_poly.pdbx_seq_one_letter_code
_entity_poly.pdbx_strand_id
1 'polypeptide(L)'
;MGDEFRIIWLLAIGLGLACLFGYIAQKLKQTPTIGYLVAGYLIGPNSPGFVADAYISDQLANIGVTLLMFAVGLSFSWKDLIAVKKVAVPGALALATISFLTGAFYSSYMGEQLLTGFVVGIAICVSSTVVIVRVLSDVNLLHTKQGHLL
;
A
#
# COMPACT_ATOMS: atom_id res chain seq x y z
N MET A 1 15.23 23.61 -20.17
CA MET A 1 16.32 22.63 -20.39
C MET A 1 16.90 22.03 -19.10
N GLY A 2 16.32 22.26 -17.92
CA GLY A 2 16.78 21.65 -16.65
C GLY A 2 15.85 20.57 -16.08
N ASP A 3 14.53 20.71 -16.27
CA ASP A 3 13.54 19.85 -15.60
C ASP A 3 13.45 18.44 -16.19
N GLU A 4 13.69 18.28 -17.49
CA GLU A 4 13.75 16.98 -18.17
C GLU A 4 14.85 16.08 -17.58
N PHE A 5 16.03 16.64 -17.31
CA PHE A 5 17.12 15.92 -16.66
C PHE A 5 16.78 15.56 -15.21
N ARG A 6 16.07 16.43 -14.48
CA ARG A 6 15.66 16.16 -13.09
C ARG A 6 14.71 14.97 -13.00
N ILE A 7 13.76 14.84 -13.94
CA ILE A 7 12.83 13.69 -13.99
C ILE A 7 13.60 12.40 -14.29
N ILE A 8 14.51 12.42 -15.28
CA ILE A 8 15.29 11.24 -15.66
C ILE A 8 16.17 10.78 -14.50
N TRP A 9 16.84 11.70 -13.80
CA TRP A 9 17.66 11.37 -12.63
C TRP A 9 16.82 10.85 -11.46
N LEU A 10 15.65 11.45 -11.20
CA LEU A 10 14.72 10.99 -10.16
C LEU A 10 14.22 9.58 -10.43
N LEU A 11 13.84 9.28 -11.68
CA LEU A 11 13.44 7.93 -12.09
C LEU A 11 14.61 6.94 -12.03
N ALA A 12 15.79 7.31 -12.54
CA ALA A 12 16.95 6.42 -12.59
C ALA A 12 17.45 6.05 -11.18
N ILE A 13 17.61 7.04 -10.31
CA ILE A 13 18.05 6.83 -8.92
C ILE A 13 16.94 6.17 -8.11
N GLY A 14 15.68 6.61 -8.28
CA GLY A 14 14.51 6.08 -7.60
C GLY A 14 14.28 4.60 -7.88
N LEU A 15 14.16 4.24 -9.16
CA LEU A 15 13.98 2.86 -9.59
C LEU A 15 15.23 2.01 -9.34
N GLY A 16 16.43 2.58 -9.50
CA GLY A 16 17.69 1.89 -9.24
C GLY A 16 17.83 1.47 -7.77
N LEU A 17 17.61 2.39 -6.84
CA LEU A 17 17.62 2.11 -5.40
C LEU A 17 16.47 1.19 -5.00
N ALA A 18 15.26 1.42 -5.53
CA ALA A 18 14.13 0.53 -5.29
C ALA A 18 14.46 -0.91 -5.71
N CYS A 19 15.02 -1.12 -6.90
CA CYS A 19 15.43 -2.44 -7.38
C CYS A 19 16.50 -3.07 -6.50
N LEU A 20 17.53 -2.31 -6.11
CA LEU A 20 18.61 -2.79 -5.27
C LEU A 20 18.11 -3.21 -3.88
N PHE A 21 17.38 -2.33 -3.20
CA PHE A 21 16.84 -2.62 -1.86
C PHE A 21 15.71 -3.65 -1.89
N GLY A 22 14.89 -3.67 -2.94
CA GLY A 22 13.88 -4.71 -3.16
C GLY A 22 14.51 -6.09 -3.34
N TYR A 23 15.59 -6.18 -4.11
CA TYR A 23 16.35 -7.42 -4.28
C TYR A 23 17.00 -7.88 -2.98
N ILE A 24 17.58 -6.97 -2.21
CA ILE A 24 18.16 -7.25 -0.89
C ILE A 24 17.07 -7.75 0.07
N ALA A 25 15.91 -7.08 0.14
CA ALA A 25 14.78 -7.49 0.96
C ALA A 25 14.25 -8.89 0.57
N GLN A 26 14.18 -9.18 -0.73
CA GLN A 26 13.79 -10.50 -1.23
C GLN A 26 14.80 -11.58 -0.83
N LYS A 27 16.11 -11.30 -0.88
CA LYS A 27 17.16 -12.20 -0.41
C LYS A 27 17.08 -12.46 1.10
N LEU A 28 16.57 -11.50 1.87
CA LEU A 28 16.28 -11.60 3.30
C LEU A 28 14.95 -12.30 3.62
N LYS A 29 14.24 -12.85 2.63
CA LYS A 29 12.89 -13.45 2.75
C LYS A 29 11.82 -12.47 3.27
N GLN A 30 12.02 -11.17 3.08
CA GLN A 30 11.02 -10.15 3.40
C GLN A 30 10.24 -9.74 2.14
N THR A 31 9.05 -9.18 2.34
CA THR A 31 8.23 -8.64 1.25
C THR A 31 8.99 -7.50 0.56
N PRO A 32 9.10 -7.50 -0.79
CA PRO A 32 9.81 -6.46 -1.55
C PRO A 32 9.34 -5.02 -1.24
N THR A 33 8.08 -4.85 -0.81
CA THR A 33 7.51 -3.58 -0.36
C THR A 33 8.34 -2.89 0.71
N ILE A 34 8.90 -3.64 1.67
CA ILE A 34 9.73 -3.08 2.74
C ILE A 34 11.02 -2.50 2.15
N GLY A 35 11.63 -3.19 1.18
CA GLY A 35 12.82 -2.72 0.48
C GLY A 35 12.57 -1.42 -0.28
N TYR A 36 11.45 -1.31 -0.98
CA TYR A 36 11.07 -0.08 -1.70
C TYR A 36 10.78 1.09 -0.74
N LEU A 37 10.17 0.83 0.42
CA LEU A 37 9.95 1.86 1.45
C LEU A 37 11.26 2.41 2.02
N VAL A 38 12.22 1.53 2.31
CA VAL A 38 13.55 1.93 2.78
C VAL A 38 14.30 2.73 1.71
N ALA A 39 14.22 2.31 0.44
CA ALA A 39 14.77 3.07 -0.68
C ALA A 39 14.18 4.49 -0.77
N GLY A 40 12.85 4.61 -0.66
CA GLY A 40 12.15 5.90 -0.66
C GLY A 40 12.55 6.80 0.51
N TYR A 41 12.72 6.23 1.71
CA TYR A 41 13.22 6.96 2.88
C TYR A 41 14.65 7.50 2.66
N LEU A 42 15.52 6.71 2.02
CA LEU A 42 16.91 7.09 1.70
C LEU A 42 17.03 8.10 0.54
N ILE A 43 16.02 8.21 -0.32
CA ILE A 43 15.94 9.23 -1.39
C ILE A 43 15.25 10.52 -0.86
N GLY A 44 14.70 10.47 0.34
CA GLY A 44 14.06 11.60 0.99
C GLY A 44 15.02 12.74 1.38
N PRO A 45 14.48 13.88 1.82
CA PRO A 45 15.23 15.12 2.09
C PRO A 45 16.31 15.00 3.19
N ASN A 46 16.37 13.89 3.92
CA ASN A 46 17.37 13.62 4.96
C ASN A 46 18.63 12.89 4.45
N SER A 47 18.76 12.68 3.14
CA SER A 47 19.94 12.09 2.52
C SER A 47 20.94 13.17 2.08
N PRO A 48 22.25 13.04 2.35
CA PRO A 48 23.28 14.02 1.96
C PRO A 48 23.57 14.08 0.44
N GLY A 49 22.68 13.55 -0.41
CA GLY A 49 22.77 13.51 -1.87
C GLY A 49 21.49 13.98 -2.57
N PHE A 50 21.40 13.75 -3.90
CA PHE A 50 20.34 14.21 -4.81
C PHE A 50 18.94 14.25 -4.18
N VAL A 51 18.45 15.47 -3.90
CA VAL A 51 17.14 15.69 -3.30
C VAL A 51 16.08 15.52 -4.38
N ALA A 52 15.26 14.48 -4.25
CA ALA A 52 14.09 14.29 -5.08
C ALA A 52 13.16 15.49 -4.91
N ASP A 53 12.74 16.08 -6.04
CA ASP A 53 11.76 17.16 -6.03
C ASP A 53 10.41 16.57 -5.57
N ALA A 54 9.95 16.98 -4.38
CA ALA A 54 8.74 16.45 -3.76
C ALA A 54 7.51 16.65 -4.65
N TYR A 55 7.47 17.73 -5.45
CA TYR A 55 6.35 18.01 -6.34
C TYR A 55 6.29 17.02 -7.52
N ILE A 56 7.42 16.77 -8.16
CA ILE A 56 7.51 15.82 -9.29
C ILE A 56 7.30 14.38 -8.81
N SER A 57 7.84 14.04 -7.63
CA SER A 57 7.67 12.72 -7.03
C SER A 57 6.20 12.44 -6.69
N ASP A 58 5.47 13.42 -6.15
CA ASP A 58 4.04 13.27 -5.82
C ASP A 58 3.20 13.06 -7.09
N GLN A 59 3.46 13.83 -8.15
CA GLN A 59 2.77 13.65 -9.44
C GLN A 59 3.00 12.26 -10.04
N LEU A 60 4.26 11.79 -10.06
CA LEU A 60 4.59 10.45 -10.55
C LEU A 60 3.93 9.36 -9.70
N ALA A 61 3.93 9.52 -8.37
CA ALA A 61 3.30 8.58 -7.46
C ALA A 61 1.79 8.50 -7.69
N ASN A 62 1.11 9.64 -7.86
CA ASN A 62 -0.32 9.68 -8.15
C ASN A 62 -0.67 8.98 -9.46
N ILE A 63 0.13 9.19 -10.52
CA ILE A 63 -0.04 8.46 -11.79
C ILE A 63 0.19 6.96 -11.59
N GLY A 64 1.25 6.58 -10.87
CA GLY A 64 1.57 5.18 -10.59
C GLY A 64 0.45 4.46 -9.81
N VAL A 65 -0.09 5.09 -8.78
CA VAL A 65 -1.22 4.56 -7.99
C VAL A 65 -2.48 4.47 -8.85
N THR A 66 -2.75 5.47 -9.69
CA THR A 66 -3.91 5.45 -10.60
C THR A 66 -3.82 4.29 -11.59
N LEU A 67 -2.66 4.11 -12.23
CA LEU A 67 -2.41 3.00 -13.15
C LEU A 67 -2.53 1.64 -12.46
N LEU A 68 -2.03 1.54 -11.23
CA LEU A 68 -2.15 0.32 -10.44
C LEU A 68 -3.61 0.02 -10.08
N MET A 69 -4.37 1.00 -9.59
CA MET A 69 -5.79 0.83 -9.28
C MET A 69 -6.59 0.46 -10.53
N PHE A 70 -6.22 1.02 -11.69
CA PHE A 70 -6.78 0.66 -12.98
C PHE A 70 -6.45 -0.79 -13.38
N ALA A 71 -5.19 -1.19 -13.28
CA ALA A 71 -4.75 -2.56 -13.58
C ALA A 71 -5.42 -3.60 -12.64
N VAL A 72 -5.55 -3.26 -11.37
CA VAL A 72 -6.28 -4.05 -10.38
C VAL A 72 -7.75 -4.17 -10.79
N GLY A 73 -8.39 -3.07 -11.21
CA GLY A 73 -9.76 -3.07 -11.73
C GLY A 73 -9.95 -3.97 -12.97
N LEU A 74 -8.98 -4.01 -13.88
CA LEU A 74 -9.01 -4.90 -15.06
C LEU A 74 -8.78 -6.37 -14.71
N SER A 75 -8.03 -6.65 -13.64
CA SER A 75 -7.71 -8.02 -13.19
C SER A 75 -8.83 -8.65 -12.37
N PHE A 76 -9.77 -7.85 -11.85
CA PHE A 76 -10.94 -8.35 -11.12
C PHE A 76 -12.08 -8.74 -12.08
N SER A 77 -12.32 -10.04 -12.21
CA SER A 77 -13.55 -10.54 -12.83
C SER A 77 -14.74 -10.27 -11.91
N TRP A 78 -15.79 -9.65 -12.44
CA TRP A 78 -17.06 -9.42 -11.71
C TRP A 78 -17.63 -10.70 -11.06
N LYS A 79 -17.33 -11.88 -11.61
CA LYS A 79 -17.76 -13.18 -11.08
C LYS A 79 -17.04 -13.54 -9.79
N ASP A 80 -15.75 -13.25 -9.68
CA ASP A 80 -14.95 -13.56 -8.49
C ASP A 80 -15.39 -12.71 -7.29
N LEU A 81 -15.73 -11.44 -7.55
CA LEU A 81 -16.25 -10.53 -6.53
C LEU A 81 -17.57 -11.02 -5.91
N ILE A 82 -18.48 -11.55 -6.73
CA ILE A 82 -19.78 -12.07 -6.27
C ILE A 82 -19.59 -13.40 -5.52
N ALA A 83 -18.65 -14.24 -5.95
CA ALA A 83 -18.36 -15.54 -5.33
C ALA A 83 -17.85 -15.39 -3.88
N VAL A 84 -16.99 -14.40 -3.62
CA VAL A 84 -16.41 -14.18 -2.28
C VAL A 84 -17.22 -13.22 -1.40
N LYS A 85 -18.32 -12.62 -1.90
CA LYS A 85 -19.08 -11.58 -1.18
C LYS A 85 -19.52 -12.02 0.23
N LYS A 86 -19.89 -13.29 0.40
CA LYS A 86 -20.38 -13.83 1.68
C LYS A 86 -19.31 -13.89 2.77
N VAL A 87 -18.03 -13.91 2.39
CA VAL A 87 -16.90 -13.93 3.34
C VAL A 87 -16.24 -12.55 3.41
N ALA A 88 -16.09 -11.85 2.28
CA ALA A 88 -15.43 -10.55 2.21
C ALA A 88 -16.24 -9.43 2.88
N VAL A 89 -17.56 -9.37 2.68
CA VAL A 89 -18.40 -8.32 3.26
C VAL A 89 -18.42 -8.34 4.79
N PRO A 90 -18.70 -9.48 5.47
CA PRO A 90 -18.68 -9.51 6.93
C PRO A 90 -17.27 -9.32 7.49
N GLY A 91 -16.23 -9.83 6.81
CA GLY A 91 -14.84 -9.60 7.22
C GLY A 91 -14.44 -8.12 7.19
N ALA A 92 -14.79 -7.41 6.12
CA ALA A 92 -14.54 -5.98 5.99
C ALA A 92 -15.30 -5.16 7.05
N LEU A 93 -16.58 -5.49 7.28
CA LEU A 93 -17.39 -4.85 8.34
C LEU A 93 -16.83 -5.10 9.74
N ALA A 94 -16.43 -6.34 10.04
CA ALA A 94 -15.84 -6.68 11.33
C ALA A 94 -14.50 -5.95 11.54
N LEU A 95 -13.60 -5.96 10.56
CA LEU A 95 -12.33 -5.24 10.63
C LEU A 95 -12.53 -3.73 10.76
N ALA A 96 -13.48 -3.16 10.01
CA ALA A 96 -13.78 -1.74 10.06
C ALA A 96 -14.31 -1.32 11.43
N THR A 97 -15.26 -2.07 11.97
CA THR A 97 -15.83 -1.81 13.30
C THR A 97 -14.79 -1.98 14.40
N ILE A 98 -13.97 -3.02 14.37
CA ILE A 98 -12.90 -3.25 15.36
C ILE A 98 -11.84 -2.15 15.28
N SER A 99 -11.40 -1.77 14.08
CA SER A 99 -10.40 -0.70 13.88
C SER A 99 -10.93 0.65 14.34
N PHE A 100 -12.18 0.95 14.02
CA PHE A 100 -12.86 2.17 14.44
C PHE A 100 -13.01 2.24 15.97
N LEU A 101 -13.46 1.16 16.61
CA LEU A 101 -13.58 1.07 18.07
C LEU A 101 -12.22 1.23 18.75
N THR A 102 -11.18 0.58 18.23
CA THR A 102 -9.83 0.66 18.79
C THR A 102 -9.24 2.07 18.65
N GLY A 103 -9.43 2.73 17.49
CA GLY A 103 -8.99 4.10 17.26
C GLY A 103 -9.74 5.12 18.14
N ALA A 104 -11.05 4.95 18.28
CA ALA A 104 -11.87 5.79 19.17
C ALA A 104 -11.50 5.61 20.65
N PHE A 105 -11.26 4.36 21.08
CA PHE A 105 -10.84 4.04 22.45
C PHE A 105 -9.47 4.63 22.78
N TYR A 106 -8.50 4.50 21.87
CA TYR A 106 -7.16 5.06 22.04
C TYR A 106 -7.18 6.60 22.10
N SER A 107 -7.97 7.25 21.25
CA SER A 107 -8.11 8.71 21.27
C SER A 107 -8.79 9.21 22.54
N SER A 108 -9.77 8.46 23.07
CA SER A 108 -10.41 8.80 24.34
C SER A 108 -9.45 8.65 25.53
N TYR A 109 -8.47 7.74 25.44
CA TYR A 109 -7.44 7.55 26.47
C TYR A 109 -6.39 8.68 26.47
N MET A 110 -6.12 9.28 25.30
CA MET A 110 -5.25 10.46 25.17
C MET A 110 -5.94 11.80 25.52
N GLY A 111 -7.24 11.79 25.87
CA GLY A 111 -7.98 13.00 26.26
C GLY A 111 -8.28 13.97 25.12
N GLU A 112 -8.11 13.52 23.87
CA GLU A 112 -8.36 14.28 22.66
C GLU A 112 -9.87 14.42 22.38
N GLN A 113 -10.27 15.46 21.63
CA GLN A 113 -11.67 15.65 21.23
C GLN A 113 -12.21 14.41 20.52
N LEU A 114 -13.47 14.03 20.79
CA LEU A 114 -14.17 12.89 20.18
C LEU A 114 -14.10 12.89 18.63
N LEU A 115 -13.99 14.07 18.03
CA LEU A 115 -13.84 14.24 16.59
C LEU A 115 -12.51 13.66 16.07
N THR A 116 -11.40 13.87 16.79
CA THR A 116 -10.07 13.37 16.44
C THR A 116 -10.05 11.83 16.46
N GLY A 117 -10.69 11.23 17.46
CA GLY A 117 -10.80 9.76 17.56
C GLY A 117 -11.59 9.13 16.42
N PHE A 118 -12.63 9.83 15.95
CA PHE A 118 -13.41 9.39 14.78
C PHE A 118 -12.57 9.43 13.50
N VAL A 119 -11.81 10.53 13.28
CA VAL A 119 -10.92 10.69 12.13
C VAL A 119 -9.80 9.65 12.13
N VAL A 120 -9.16 9.42 13.28
CA VAL A 120 -8.10 8.43 13.44
C VAL A 120 -8.64 7.01 13.24
N GLY A 121 -9.81 6.69 13.80
CA GLY A 121 -10.47 5.39 13.61
C GLY A 121 -10.78 5.10 12.14
N ILE A 122 -11.27 6.09 11.38
CA ILE A 122 -11.51 5.97 9.93
C ILE A 122 -10.19 5.82 9.17
N ALA A 123 -9.15 6.61 9.50
CA ALA A 123 -7.86 6.53 8.83
C ALA A 123 -7.19 5.15 8.97
N ILE A 124 -7.22 4.58 10.18
CA ILE A 124 -6.67 3.25 10.46
C ILE A 124 -7.46 2.15 9.72
N CYS A 125 -8.79 2.26 9.69
CA CYS A 125 -9.66 1.34 8.97
C CYS A 125 -9.35 1.26 7.47
N VAL A 126 -9.14 2.41 6.82
CA VAL A 126 -8.83 2.46 5.37
C VAL A 126 -7.44 1.87 5.08
N SER A 127 -6.45 2.15 5.92
CA SER A 127 -5.07 1.69 5.73
C SER A 127 -4.93 0.16 5.76
N SER A 128 -5.63 -0.51 6.69
CA SER A 128 -5.53 -1.98 6.86
C SER A 128 -6.20 -2.77 5.72
N THR A 129 -7.26 -2.22 5.12
CA THR A 129 -8.05 -2.91 4.10
C THR A 129 -7.30 -3.01 2.76
N VAL A 130 -6.63 -1.94 2.33
CA VAL A 130 -5.89 -1.94 1.06
C VAL A 130 -4.72 -2.93 1.08
N VAL A 131 -4.03 -3.03 2.23
CA VAL A 131 -2.90 -3.95 2.41
C VAL A 131 -3.39 -5.40 2.45
N ILE A 132 -4.45 -5.72 3.20
CA ILE A 132 -5.00 -7.08 3.27
C ILE A 132 -5.58 -7.50 1.91
N VAL A 133 -6.28 -6.63 1.19
CA VAL A 133 -6.80 -6.96 -0.15
C VAL A 133 -5.64 -7.18 -1.13
N ARG A 134 -4.57 -6.37 -1.08
CA ARG A 134 -3.35 -6.64 -1.88
C ARG A 134 -2.70 -7.96 -1.49
N VAL A 135 -2.51 -8.23 -0.20
CA VAL A 135 -1.89 -9.48 0.28
C VAL A 135 -2.74 -10.69 -0.09
N LEU A 136 -4.06 -10.62 0.08
CA LEU A 136 -4.98 -11.69 -0.26
C LEU A 136 -5.06 -11.92 -1.78
N SER A 137 -4.91 -10.86 -2.58
CA SER A 137 -4.81 -10.93 -4.04
C SER A 137 -3.45 -11.47 -4.51
N ASP A 138 -2.35 -11.05 -3.87
CA ASP A 138 -0.98 -11.55 -4.12
C ASP A 138 -0.86 -13.03 -3.76
N VAL A 139 -1.61 -13.47 -2.75
CA VAL A 139 -1.63 -14.88 -2.33
C VAL A 139 -2.24 -15.79 -3.39
N ASN A 140 -2.94 -15.28 -4.43
CA ASN A 140 -3.50 -15.98 -5.60
C ASN A 140 -3.36 -17.53 -5.59
N LEU A 141 -3.94 -18.15 -4.56
CA LEU A 141 -4.31 -19.57 -4.52
C LEU A 141 -5.62 -19.74 -5.31
N LEU A 142 -5.85 -18.87 -6.31
CA LEU A 142 -6.98 -18.89 -7.23
C LEU A 142 -6.58 -19.42 -8.61
N HIS A 143 -5.36 -19.96 -8.76
CA HIS A 143 -4.94 -20.71 -9.93
C HIS A 143 -4.63 -22.19 -9.69
N THR A 144 -5.14 -22.75 -8.61
CA THR A 144 -5.43 -24.17 -8.62
C THR A 144 -6.77 -24.37 -7.95
N LYS A 145 -7.65 -25.12 -8.64
CA LYS A 145 -8.67 -25.96 -8.02
C LYS A 145 -8.14 -26.41 -6.67
N GLN A 146 -8.98 -26.54 -5.64
CA GLN A 146 -8.64 -27.41 -4.52
C GLN A 146 -7.77 -28.56 -5.06
N GLY A 147 -6.63 -28.85 -4.43
CA GLY A 147 -6.31 -30.26 -4.31
C GLY A 147 -7.59 -30.85 -3.71
N HIS A 148 -8.45 -31.43 -4.55
CA HIS A 148 -9.88 -31.65 -4.26
C HIS A 148 -10.07 -32.68 -3.14
N LEU A 149 -9.01 -33.09 -2.46
CA LEU A 149 -8.96 -34.19 -1.52
C LEU A 149 -7.77 -34.11 -0.53
N LEU A 150 -7.26 -32.94 -0.12
CA LEU A 150 -6.30 -32.87 1.01
C LEU A 150 -6.36 -31.54 1.76
#